data_AF-A0A3Q3RD64-F1
#
_entry.id   AF-A0A3Q3RD64-F1
#
_cell.length_a   1.000
_cell.length_b   1.000
_cell.length_c   1.000
_cell.angle_alpha   90.00
_cell.angle_beta   90.00
_cell.angle_gamma   90.00
#
_symmetry.space_group_name_H-M   'P 1'
#
loop_
_entity.id
_entity.type
_entity.pdbx_description
1 polymer ?
#
loop_
_entity_poly.entity_id
_entity_poly.type
_entity_poly.pdbx_seq_one_letter_code
_entity_poly.pdbx_strand_id
1 'polypeptide(L)' 'QFSSSPVLYLDICGVDCIRLGESVIEYSSNFRFYITTKLRNPHYLPELATKVSLLNFMITPEGLEDQLLGIVVAKER' A
#
# COMPACT_ATOMS: atom_id res chain seq x y z
N GLN A 1 -15.85 19.82 11.07
CA GLN A 1 -15.14 19.09 12.13
C GLN A 1 -14.53 17.82 11.52
N PHE A 2 -13.58 17.97 10.60
CA PHE A 2 -12.79 16.85 10.06
C PHE A 2 -11.33 17.30 10.13
N SER A 3 -10.74 17.01 11.29
CA SER A 3 -9.31 17.18 11.54
C SER A 3 -8.58 16.07 10.80
N SER A 4 -8.11 16.37 9.61
CA SER A 4 -7.05 15.59 8.98
C SER A 4 -5.99 16.58 8.56
N SER A 5 -5.12 16.93 9.51
CA SER A 5 -3.88 17.64 9.23
C SER A 5 -3.18 16.94 8.07
N PRO A 6 -2.83 17.65 6.99
CA PRO A 6 -2.13 17.03 5.89
C PRO A 6 -0.77 16.55 6.41
N VAL A 7 -0.49 15.26 6.19
CA VAL A 7 0.78 14.65 6.62
C VAL A 7 1.96 15.31 5.90
N LEU A 8 1.69 15.77 4.67
CA LEU A 8 2.57 16.59 3.85
C LEU A 8 2.25 18.08 4.05
N TYR A 9 3.26 18.89 4.29
CA TYR A 9 3.14 20.35 4.37
C TYR A 9 4.38 21.00 3.78
N LEU A 10 4.21 22.23 3.31
CA LEU A 10 5.28 23.04 2.78
C LEU A 10 6.01 23.72 3.94
N ASP A 11 7.32 23.49 4.06
CA ASP A 11 8.14 24.20 5.04
C ASP A 11 8.42 25.65 4.58
N ILE A 12 8.89 26.50 5.49
CA ILE A 12 9.22 27.92 5.24
C ILE A 12 10.22 28.14 4.10
N CYS A 13 11.02 27.11 3.77
CA CYS A 13 11.96 27.12 2.65
C CYS A 13 11.35 26.68 1.31
N GLY A 14 10.05 26.37 1.26
CA GLY A 14 9.37 25.89 0.05
C GLY A 14 9.64 24.42 -0.27
N VAL A 15 10.13 23.64 0.69
CA VAL A 15 10.37 22.20 0.55
C VAL A 15 9.18 21.44 1.12
N ASP A 16 8.69 20.44 0.38
CA ASP A 16 7.66 19.54 0.88
C ASP A 16 8.24 18.69 2.01
N CYS A 17 7.56 18.63 3.15
CA CYS A 17 7.98 17.90 4.33
C CYS A 17 6.85 16.99 4.82
N ILE A 18 7.22 15.82 5.35
CA ILE A 18 6.31 14.89 5.99
C ILE A 18 6.56 14.87 7.51
N ARG A 19 5.50 14.93 8.31
CA ARG A 19 5.60 14.74 9.77
C ARG A 19 5.20 13.32 10.16
N LEU A 20 6.14 12.59 10.75
CA LEU A 20 5.96 11.23 11.23
C LEU A 20 6.21 11.22 12.74
N GLY A 21 5.11 11.30 13.51
CA GLY A 21 5.18 11.46 14.97
C GLY A 21 5.86 12.78 15.36
N GLU A 22 7.02 12.68 16.01
CA GLU A 22 7.85 13.82 16.40
C GLU A 22 8.90 14.20 15.36
N SER A 23 9.12 13.37 14.34
CA SER A 23 10.11 13.62 13.30
C SER A 23 9.52 14.38 12.12
N VAL A 24 10.30 15.32 11.60
CA VAL A 24 10.03 16.04 10.34
C VAL A 24 11.09 15.62 9.33
N ILE A 25 10.64 15.16 8.17
CA ILE A 25 11.52 14.61 7.12
C ILE A 25 11.16 15.30 5.81
N GLU A 26 12.17 15.70 5.03
CA GLU A 26 11.96 16.21 3.68
C GLU A 26 11.34 15.14 2.78
N TYR A 27 10.33 15.53 2.02
CA TYR A 27 9.60 14.66 1.11
C TYR A 27 10.17 14.77 -0.30
N SER A 28 10.54 13.63 -0.89
CA SER A 28 10.92 13.55 -2.30
C SER A 28 9.71 13.16 -3.14
N SER A 29 9.46 13.87 -4.24
CA SER A 29 8.40 13.52 -5.21
C SER A 29 8.62 12.16 -5.90
N ASN A 30 9.85 11.63 -5.88
CA ASN A 30 10.17 10.30 -6.39
C ASN A 30 9.97 9.19 -5.36
N PHE A 31 9.71 9.52 -4.10
CA PHE A 31 9.47 8.55 -3.05
C PHE A 31 8.07 7.95 -3.18
N ARG A 32 7.98 6.62 -3.05
CA ARG A 32 6.71 5.90 -2.98
C ARG A 32 6.73 4.99 -1.77
N PHE A 33 5.71 5.12 -0.93
CA PHE A 33 5.57 4.32 0.27
C PHE A 33 4.66 3.11 0.00
N TYR A 34 5.17 1.91 0.28
CA TYR A 34 4.43 0.66 0.14
C TYR A 34 4.44 -0.07 1.48
N ILE A 35 3.29 -0.59 1.89
CA ILE A 35 3.14 -1.47 3.06
C ILE A 35 2.53 -2.79 2.58
N THR A 36 3.07 -3.90 3.06
CA THR A 36 2.53 -5.24 2.81
C THR A 36 2.17 -5.91 4.14
N THR A 37 1.08 -6.68 4.16
CA THR A 37 0.70 -7.53 5.31
C THR A 37 0.49 -8.97 4.86
N LYS A 38 0.79 -9.92 5.74
CA LYS A 38 0.50 -11.36 5.52
C LYS A 38 -0.90 -11.76 5.99
N LEU A 39 -1.63 -10.85 6.64
CA LEU A 39 -2.98 -11.12 7.11
C LEU A 39 -3.90 -11.33 5.91
N ARG A 40 -4.62 -12.45 5.92
CA ARG A 40 -5.48 -12.85 4.79
C ARG A 40 -6.74 -11.97 4.68
N ASN A 41 -7.21 -11.40 5.79
CA ASN A 41 -8.35 -10.47 5.80
C ASN A 41 -8.14 -9.36 6.86
N PRO A 42 -7.25 -8.40 6.62
CA PRO A 42 -7.02 -7.31 7.57
C PRO A 42 -8.23 -6.36 7.54
N HIS A 43 -8.90 -6.21 8.68
CA HIS A 43 -10.03 -5.29 8.80
C HIS A 43 -9.54 -3.86 9.05
N TYR A 44 -9.37 -3.09 7.98
CA TYR A 44 -9.00 -1.68 8.07
C TYR A 44 -10.23 -0.79 8.31
N LEU A 45 -10.06 0.23 9.15
CA LEU A 45 -11.11 1.22 9.38
C LEU A 45 -11.42 1.98 8.07
N PRO A 46 -12.68 2.41 7.84
CA PRO A 46 -13.05 3.17 6.64
C PRO A 46 -12.20 4.43 6.40
N GLU A 47 -11.77 5.08 7.49
CA GLU A 47 -10.89 6.24 7.42
C GLU A 47 -9.52 5.91 6.77
N LEU A 48 -8.98 4.73 7.04
CA LEU A 48 -7.72 4.28 6.43
C LEU A 48 -7.95 3.82 5.00
N ALA A 49 -9.02 3.06 4.76
CA ALA A 49 -9.35 2.53 3.44
C ALA A 49 -9.61 3.61 2.37
N THR A 50 -10.03 4.81 2.77
CA THR A 50 -10.22 5.95 1.86
C THR A 50 -8.93 6.72 1.57
N LYS A 51 -7.89 6.59 2.40
CA LYS A 51 -6.61 7.31 2.26
C LYS A 51 -5.54 6.51 1.51
N VAL A 52 -5.72 5.20 1.35
CA VAL A 52 -4.73 4.31 0.73
C VAL A 52 -5.34 3.50 -0.41
N SER A 53 -4.50 3.09 -1.36
CA SER A 53 -4.91 2.09 -2.36
C SER A 53 -4.64 0.69 -1.79
N LEU A 54 -5.70 -0.08 -1.56
CA LEU A 54 -5.60 -1.47 -1.11
C LEU A 54 -5.53 -2.40 -2.31
N LEU A 55 -4.41 -3.13 -2.43
CA LEU A 55 -4.22 -4.16 -3.44
C LEU A 55 -4.28 -5.54 -2.77
N ASN A 56 -5.24 -6.36 -3.19
CA ASN A 56 -5.34 -7.73 -2.73
C ASN A 56 -4.58 -8.67 -3.68
N PHE A 57 -3.41 -9.13 -3.24
CA PHE A 57 -2.57 -10.09 -3.97
C PHE A 57 -2.84 -11.55 -3.59
N MET A 58 -3.94 -11.84 -2.91
CA MET A 58 -4.30 -13.20 -2.58
C MET A 58 -4.74 -13.95 -3.84
N ILE A 59 -4.04 -15.05 -4.14
CA ILE A 59 -4.50 -16.02 -5.14
C ILE A 59 -5.78 -16.68 -4.62
N THR A 60 -6.81 -16.73 -5.45
CA THR A 60 -8.01 -17.53 -5.17
C THR A 60 -7.69 -19.01 -5.41
N PRO A 61 -8.39 -19.96 -4.76
CA PRO A 61 -8.18 -21.40 -5.00
C PRO A 61 -8.23 -21.77 -6.49
N GLU A 62 -9.16 -21.16 -7.24
CA GLU A 62 -9.30 -21.37 -8.68
C GLU A 62 -8.09 -20.83 -9.45
N GLY A 63 -7.62 -19.63 -9.09
CA GLY A 63 -6.39 -19.06 -9.69
C GLY A 63 -5.14 -19.88 -9.36
N LEU A 64 -5.12 -20.58 -8.23
CA LEU A 64 -4.03 -21.51 -7.89
C LEU A 64 -4.11 -22.78 -8.76
N GLU A 65 -5.30 -23.34 -8.94
CA GLU A 65 -5.53 -24.50 -9.79
C GLU A 65 -5.09 -24.23 -11.24
N ASP A 66 -5.47 -23.07 -11.79
CA ASP A 66 -5.06 -22.66 -13.13
C ASP A 66 -3.53 -22.50 -13.26
N GLN A 67 -2.88 -21.92 -12.24
CA GLN A 67 -1.42 -21.82 -12.21
C GLN A 67 -0.74 -23.18 -12.16
N LEU A 68 -1.22 -24.08 -11.31
CA LEU A 68 -0.69 -25.43 -11.19
C LEU A 68 -0.90 -26.21 -12.50
N LEU A 69 -2.08 -26.09 -13.11
CA LEU A 69 -2.38 -26.71 -14.41
C LEU A 69 -1.42 -26.20 -15.49
N GLY A 70 -1.18 -24.89 -15.55
CA GLY A 70 -0.21 -24.30 -16.49
C GLY A 70 1.20 -24.87 -16.33
N ILE A 71 1.65 -25.10 -15.09
CA ILE A 71 2.96 -25.71 -14.79
C ILE A 71 3.00 -27.18 -15.24
N VAL A 72 1.94 -27.95 -14.97
CA VAL A 72 1.87 -29.37 -15.36
C VAL A 72 1.88 -29.51 -16.89
N VAL A 73 1.06 -28.73 -17.59
CA VAL A 73 1.00 -28.76 -19.07
C VAL A 73 2.33 -28.37 -19.70
N ALA A 74 3.04 -27.39 -19.12
CA ALA A 74 4.36 -26.99 -19.61
C ALA A 74 5.44 -28.07 -19.40
N LYS A 75 5.24 -28.98 -18.45
CA LYS A 75 6.20 -30.03 -18.10
C LYS A 75 5.94 -31.35 -18.84
N GLU A 76 4.74 -31.54 -19.37
CA GLU A 76 4.37 -32.71 -20.19
C GLU A 76 4.58 -32.50 -21.71
N ARG A 77 5.11 -31.35 -22.13
CA ARG A 77 5.59 -31.08 -23.49
C ARG A 77 7.11 -31.05 -23.55
#